data_AF-A0A924QQ48-F1
#
_entry.id   AF-A0A924QQ48-F1
#
_cell.length_a   1.000
_cell.length_b   1.000
_cell.length_c   1.000
_cell.angle_alpha   90.00
_cell.angle_beta   90.00
_cell.angle_gamma   90.00
#
_symmetry.space_group_name_H-M   'P 1'
#
loop_
_entity.id
_entity.type
_entity.pdbx_description
1 polymer ?
#
loop_
_entity_poly.entity_id
_entity_poly.type
_entity_poly.pdbx_seq_one_letter_code
_entity_poly.pdbx_strand_id
1 'polypeptide(L)' 'MQRLIIPFTLTFILTLALPINSSSQYKSIYSGVILFDINGNIINAHGACIVKENNMFYLFGECHTDTNNAFVAFN' A
#
# COMPACT_ATOMS: atom_id res chain seq x y z
N MET A 1 -7.60 -23.30 -40.18
CA MET A 1 -6.74 -22.31 -39.51
C MET A 1 -7.54 -21.35 -38.62
N GLN A 2 -8.48 -20.55 -39.14
CA GLN A 2 -9.22 -19.54 -38.35
C GLN A 2 -10.05 -20.08 -37.16
N ARG A 3 -10.65 -21.29 -37.27
CA ARG A 3 -11.45 -21.89 -36.18
C ARG A 3 -10.65 -22.26 -34.92
N LEU A 4 -9.32 -22.40 -35.03
CA LEU A 4 -8.42 -22.68 -33.89
C LEU A 4 -7.86 -21.39 -33.26
N ILE A 5 -7.87 -20.28 -34.00
CA ILE A 5 -7.28 -18.99 -33.58
C ILE A 5 -8.25 -18.23 -32.66
N ILE A 6 -9.55 -18.26 -32.96
CA ILE A 6 -10.60 -17.55 -32.19
C ILE A 6 -10.63 -17.93 -30.69
N PRO A 7 -10.58 -19.22 -30.28
CA PRO A 7 -10.57 -19.54 -28.86
C PRO A 7 -9.28 -19.07 -28.17
N PHE A 8 -8.13 -19.09 -28.87
CA PHE A 8 -6.87 -18.58 -28.32
C PHE A 8 -6.89 -17.07 -28.11
N THR A 9 -7.41 -16.31 -29.07
CA THR A 9 -7.52 -14.84 -28.95
C THR A 9 -8.54 -14.43 -27.88
N LEU A 10 -9.65 -15.17 -27.74
CA LEU A 10 -10.66 -14.88 -26.73
C LEU A 10 -10.15 -15.17 -25.30
N THR A 11 -9.41 -16.27 -25.14
CA THR A 11 -8.80 -16.63 -23.85
C THR A 11 -7.72 -15.62 -23.43
N PHE A 12 -6.92 -15.13 -24.39
CA PHE A 12 -5.89 -14.12 -24.15
C PHE A 12 -6.48 -12.76 -23.71
N ILE A 13 -7.56 -12.30 -24.36
CA ILE A 13 -8.26 -11.06 -23.98
C ILE A 13 -8.89 -11.19 -22.57
N LEU A 14 -9.42 -12.37 -22.23
CA LEU A 14 -10.03 -12.59 -20.92
C LEU A 14 -9.00 -12.58 -19.77
N THR A 15 -7.77 -13.05 -20.01
CA THR A 15 -6.70 -13.00 -19.01
C THR A 15 -6.12 -11.60 -18.77
N LEU A 16 -6.21 -10.70 -19.75
CA LEU A 16 -5.76 -9.30 -19.64
C LEU A 16 -6.73 -8.42 -18.82
N ALA A 17 -7.98 -8.84 -18.65
CA ALA A 17 -9.02 -8.07 -17.96
C ALA A 17 -9.08 -8.34 -16.44
N LEU A 18 -8.24 -9.22 -15.91
CA LEU A 18 -8.22 -9.50 -14.47
C LEU A 18 -7.47 -8.38 -13.72
N PRO A 19 -8.12 -7.66 -12.78
CA PRO A 19 -7.41 -6.71 -11.95
C PRO A 19 -6.45 -7.47 -11.02
N ILE A 20 -5.15 -7.17 -11.13
CA ILE A 20 -4.13 -7.73 -10.25
C ILE A 20 -4.16 -6.93 -8.94
N ASN A 21 -5.16 -7.17 -8.10
CA ASN A 21 -5.22 -6.58 -6.76
C ASN A 21 -4.33 -7.38 -5.81
N SER A 22 -3.02 -7.11 -5.85
CA SER A 22 -2.08 -7.59 -4.86
C SER A 22 -2.03 -6.60 -3.69
N SER A 23 -3.08 -6.52 -2.88
CA SER A 23 -2.95 -5.84 -1.57
C SER A 23 -2.01 -6.67 -0.71
N SER A 24 -0.72 -6.34 -0.73
CA SER A 24 0.28 -6.98 0.11
C SER A 24 -0.03 -6.66 1.57
N GLN A 25 -0.81 -7.52 2.23
CA GLN A 25 -1.00 -7.41 3.67
C GLN A 25 0.31 -7.77 4.37
N TYR A 26 0.75 -6.88 5.25
CA TYR A 26 1.86 -7.19 6.15
C TYR A 26 1.50 -8.42 6.98
N LYS A 27 2.28 -9.50 6.82
CA LYS A 27 2.13 -10.72 7.65
C LYS A 27 2.74 -10.55 9.04
N SER A 28 3.69 -9.63 9.18
CA SER A 28 4.43 -9.35 10.40
C SER A 28 5.01 -7.94 10.35
N ILE A 29 5.33 -7.40 11.54
CA ILE A 29 6.03 -6.13 11.69
C ILE A 29 7.51 -6.42 11.95
N TYR A 30 8.38 -5.79 11.15
CA TYR A 30 9.83 -5.87 11.31
C TYR A 30 10.34 -4.53 11.82
N SER A 31 10.95 -4.54 13.01
CA SER A 31 11.52 -3.33 13.61
C SER A 31 12.74 -2.86 12.82
N GLY A 32 12.86 -1.54 12.63
CA GLY A 32 14.00 -0.92 11.94
C GLY A 32 13.95 -0.98 10.40
N VAL A 33 12.87 -1.50 9.82
CA VAL A 33 12.64 -1.53 8.37
C VAL A 33 11.53 -0.53 8.00
N ILE A 34 11.65 0.10 6.84
CA ILE A 34 10.65 1.05 6.32
C ILE A 34 9.28 0.36 6.21
N LEU A 35 8.25 1.02 6.76
CA LEU A 35 6.85 0.62 6.60
C LEU A 35 6.19 1.47 5.52
N PHE A 36 5.35 0.84 4.71
CA PHE A 36 4.61 1.47 3.64
C PHE A 36 3.10 1.40 3.90
N ASP A 37 2.38 2.42 3.46
CA ASP A 37 0.90 2.44 3.47
C ASP A 37 0.33 1.55 2.34
N ILE A 38 -1.01 1.49 2.26
CA ILE A 38 -1.71 0.72 1.23
C ILE A 38 -1.47 1.22 -0.21
N ASN A 39 -0.99 2.46 -0.36
CA ASN A 39 -0.67 3.08 -1.64
C ASN A 39 0.82 2.92 -1.99
N GLY A 40 1.62 2.31 -1.11
CA GLY A 40 3.07 2.17 -1.27
C GLY A 40 3.89 3.39 -0.88
N ASN A 41 3.31 4.36 -0.15
CA ASN A 41 4.06 5.50 0.40
C ASN A 41 4.71 5.13 1.72
N ILE A 42 5.86 5.71 2.04
CA ILE A 42 6.49 5.55 3.35
C ILE A 42 5.57 6.13 4.43
N ILE A 43 5.32 5.36 5.48
CA ILE A 43 4.65 5.85 6.69
C ILE A 43 5.60 6.81 7.41
N ASN A 44 5.20 8.07 7.53
CA ASN A 44 5.99 9.15 8.13
C ASN A 44 5.26 9.71 9.36
N ALA A 45 5.25 8.92 10.43
CA ALA A 45 4.60 9.26 11.70
C ALA A 45 5.60 9.10 12.84
N HIS A 46 6.41 10.12 13.06
CA HIS A 46 7.45 10.14 14.10
C HIS A 46 6.86 10.49 15.47
N GLY A 47 7.50 10.03 16.55
CA GLY A 47 7.02 10.27 17.91
C GLY A 47 5.58 9.79 18.14
N ALA A 48 5.17 8.76 17.40
CA ALA A 48 3.77 8.45 17.21
C ALA A 48 3.08 7.81 18.42
N CYS A 49 1.75 7.92 18.43
CA CYS A 49 0.87 7.13 19.26
C CYS A 49 -0.17 6.40 18.40
N ILE A 50 -0.76 5.34 18.96
CA ILE A 50 -1.87 4.61 18.33
C ILE A 50 -3.14 4.85 19.13
N VAL A 51 -4.19 5.31 18.46
CA VAL A 51 -5.52 5.53 19.04
C VAL A 51 -6.50 4.53 18.44
N LYS A 52 -7.32 3.90 19.28
CA LYS A 52 -8.39 3.01 18.83
C LYS A 52 -9.73 3.75 18.88
N GLU A 53 -10.44 3.78 17.76
CA GLU A 53 -11.82 4.24 17.68
C GLU A 53 -12.66 3.20 16.93
N ASN A 54 -13.67 2.64 17.60
CA ASN A 54 -14.47 1.52 17.12
C ASN A 54 -13.60 0.29 16.72
N ASN A 55 -13.65 -0.07 15.43
CA ASN A 55 -12.90 -1.18 14.83
C ASN A 55 -11.64 -0.71 14.09
N MET A 56 -11.26 0.56 14.24
CA MET A 56 -10.12 1.16 13.56
C MET A 56 -9.04 1.57 14.55
N PHE A 57 -7.78 1.41 14.13
CA PHE A 57 -6.60 1.91 14.83
C PHE A 57 -5.96 2.99 13.96
N TYR A 58 -5.72 4.15 14.56
CA TYR A 58 -5.12 5.31 13.91
C TYR A 58 -3.71 5.49 14.46
N LEU A 59 -2.72 5.52 13.58
CA LEU A 59 -1.35 5.86 13.91
C LEU A 59 -1.18 7.36 13.66
N PHE A 60 -0.99 8.14 14.72
CA PHE A 60 -0.76 9.58 14.64
C PHE A 60 0.68 9.91 14.98
N GLY A 61 1.34 10.73 14.18
CA GLY A 61 2.70 11.19 14.47
C GLY A 61 3.10 12.43 13.68
N GLU A 62 4.26 12.99 13.99
CA GLU A 62 4.84 14.09 13.22
C GLU A 62 5.28 13.60 11.84
N CYS A 63 4.96 14.38 10.80
CA CYS A 63 5.51 14.22 9.46
C CYS A 63 6.86 14.95 9.37
N HIS A 64 7.94 14.19 9.25
CA HIS A 64 9.31 14.71 9.20
C HIS A 64 9.79 14.95 7.76
N THR A 65 10.71 15.91 7.58
CA THR A 65 11.40 16.13 6.29
C THR A 65 12.90 16.00 6.46
N ASP A 66 13.57 15.36 5.51
CA ASP A 66 15.02 15.13 5.58
C ASP A 66 15.87 16.41 5.45
N THR A 67 15.27 17.56 5.15
CA THR A 67 15.98 18.82 4.88
C THR A 67 16.10 19.73 6.10
N ASN A 68 15.15 19.67 7.05
CA ASN A 68 15.16 20.47 8.26
C ASN A 68 14.32 19.80 9.36
N ASN A 69 14.70 20.04 10.62
CA ASN A 69 14.00 19.59 11.83
C ASN A 69 12.88 20.56 12.28
N ALA A 70 12.32 21.35 11.36
CA ALA A 70 11.18 22.20 11.66
C ALA A 70 9.89 21.40 11.60
N PHE A 71 8.94 21.69 12.47
CA PHE A 71 7.61 21.09 12.40
C PHE A 71 6.92 21.44 11.08
N VAL A 72 6.44 20.41 10.37
CA VAL A 72 5.73 20.58 9.09
C VAL A 72 4.24 20.28 9.25
N ALA A 73 3.90 19.09 9.75
CA ALA A 73 2.52 18.64 9.93
C ALA A 73 2.46 17.36 10.79
N PHE A 74 1.23 16.86 11.02
CA PHE A 74 0.98 15.49 11.44
C PHE A 74 0.66 14.59 10.24
N ASN A 75 0.93 13.29 10.39
CA ASN A 75 0.50 12.21 9.51
C ASN A 75 -0.68 11.47 10.13
#